data_AF-A0A926Z4J5-F1
#
_entry.id   AF-A0A926Z4J5-F1
#
_cell.length_a   1.000
_cell.length_b   1.000
_cell.length_c   1.000
_cell.angle_alpha   90.00
_cell.angle_beta   90.00
_cell.angle_gamma   90.00
#
_symmetry.space_group_name_H-M   'P 1'
#
loop_
_entity.id
_entity.type
_entity.pdbx_description
1 polymer ?
#
loop_
_entity_poly.entity_id
_entity_poly.type
_entity_poly.pdbx_seq_one_letter_code
_entity_poly.pdbx_strand_id
1 'polypeptide(L)'
;MKQIEIWRSQAAASLGFLVPKIRGELNQQDGLVDDLIRALNNLPLRPVNRQPYAGIFPAADLPTWRNRAATTLQASVPKIPDVEGNVFDGAIDDLIRVIRNLPARPIGRSPYAGLFAAADLPTWRNQAAQFLASAIANIPDPKHNDIDNRVDDLIRAMSGLPLRPAIRKPYEGLYNAPNLSGLRNLAAQRMQQLVSAIKDDPNPKDALVDTTIRILNNLPPRTPNQPPYAGLYPEAVANTASGTNHINQAQLMAIAPYARRDRLEKLLPHLNTTLERYNITTPLRKAHFLAQVGHESDGFNTNEEYASGADYEWRRDLGNTQAGDGVRFKGRGLIQVTGRANYEECGRALGVDLIRNPQRLGDYDLACLSAGWFWSTRNLNPHADRDDVVRITRIINGGENGLADRRNYLARAKRVFGI
;
A
#
# COMPACT_ATOMS: atom_id res chain seq x y z
N MET A 1 -7.15 17.02 -7.27
CA MET A 1 -8.28 16.10 -7.05
C MET A 1 -8.05 15.41 -5.71
N LYS A 2 -8.99 15.46 -4.77
CA LYS A 2 -8.87 14.81 -3.46
C LYS A 2 -8.88 13.28 -3.63
N GLN A 3 -8.24 12.52 -2.74
CA GLN A 3 -8.17 11.05 -2.81
C GLN A 3 -9.54 10.38 -2.97
N ILE A 4 -10.57 10.93 -2.32
CA ILE A 4 -11.93 10.41 -2.38
C ILE A 4 -12.57 10.56 -3.78
N GLU A 5 -12.26 11.62 -4.52
CA GLU A 5 -12.74 11.86 -5.89
C GLU A 5 -12.13 10.85 -6.89
N ILE A 6 -10.87 10.48 -6.67
CA ILE A 6 -10.17 9.43 -7.43
C ILE A 6 -10.82 8.08 -7.16
N TRP A 7 -11.06 7.73 -5.89
CA TRP A 7 -11.72 6.48 -5.54
C TRP A 7 -13.16 6.39 -6.07
N ARG A 8 -13.93 7.48 -6.05
CA ARG A 8 -15.26 7.53 -6.67
C ARG A 8 -15.20 7.25 -8.17
N SER A 9 -14.23 7.83 -8.88
CA SER A 9 -14.04 7.56 -10.31
C SER A 9 -13.72 6.09 -10.58
N GLN A 10 -12.89 5.45 -9.74
CA GLN A 10 -12.55 4.02 -9.86
C GLN A 10 -13.72 3.11 -9.49
N ALA A 11 -14.49 3.47 -8.48
CA ALA A 11 -15.70 2.77 -8.08
C ALA A 11 -16.78 2.84 -9.17
N ALA A 12 -16.97 4.01 -9.78
CA ALA A 12 -17.86 4.22 -10.92
C ALA A 12 -17.49 3.29 -12.08
N ALA A 13 -16.22 3.27 -12.49
CA ALA A 13 -15.72 2.39 -13.53
C ALA A 13 -15.91 0.89 -13.19
N SER A 14 -15.62 0.51 -11.94
CA SER A 14 -15.77 -0.87 -11.46
C SER A 14 -17.23 -1.32 -11.49
N LEU A 15 -18.16 -0.50 -11.00
CA LEU A 15 -19.60 -0.81 -11.03
C LEU A 15 -20.11 -0.90 -12.48
N GLY A 16 -19.65 0.00 -13.35
CA GLY A 16 -19.90 -0.07 -14.79
C GLY A 16 -19.52 -1.41 -15.42
N PHE A 17 -18.42 -2.00 -14.97
CA PHE A 17 -17.93 -3.29 -15.45
C PHE A 17 -18.62 -4.50 -14.79
N LEU A 18 -18.89 -4.41 -13.49
CA LEU A 18 -19.32 -5.52 -12.65
C LEU A 18 -20.83 -5.77 -12.71
N VAL A 19 -21.65 -4.72 -12.68
CA VAL A 19 -23.13 -4.85 -12.64
C VAL A 19 -23.68 -5.62 -13.85
N PRO A 20 -23.21 -5.40 -15.09
CA PRO A 20 -23.66 -6.19 -16.24
C PRO A 20 -23.27 -7.69 -16.16
N LYS A 21 -22.30 -8.05 -15.31
CA LYS A 21 -21.75 -9.41 -15.19
C LYS A 21 -22.30 -10.20 -14.00
N ILE A 22 -23.22 -9.62 -13.24
CA ILE A 22 -23.96 -10.38 -12.20
C ILE A 22 -24.60 -11.60 -12.87
N ARG A 23 -24.39 -12.78 -12.28
CA ARG A 23 -24.80 -14.06 -12.89
C ARG A 23 -26.17 -14.51 -12.38
N GLY A 24 -26.85 -15.29 -13.22
CA GLY A 24 -28.11 -15.92 -12.88
C GLY A 24 -29.31 -14.97 -12.95
N GLU A 25 -30.43 -15.49 -12.47
CA GLU A 25 -31.69 -14.77 -12.31
C GLU A 25 -31.56 -13.60 -11.33
N LEU A 26 -32.63 -12.83 -11.22
CA LEU A 26 -32.71 -11.70 -10.31
C LEU A 26 -32.40 -12.14 -8.87
N ASN A 27 -31.46 -11.47 -8.21
CA ASN A 27 -30.95 -11.89 -6.91
C ASN A 27 -30.65 -10.71 -5.97
N GLN A 28 -30.07 -11.01 -4.81
CA GLN A 28 -29.78 -10.03 -3.77
C GLN A 28 -28.82 -8.91 -4.25
N GLN A 29 -27.88 -9.21 -5.15
CA GLN A 29 -26.95 -8.22 -5.69
C GLN A 29 -27.71 -7.17 -6.52
N ASP A 30 -28.69 -7.59 -7.33
CA ASP A 30 -29.55 -6.68 -8.09
C ASP A 30 -30.34 -5.74 -7.16
N GLY A 31 -30.82 -6.27 -6.03
CA GLY A 31 -31.48 -5.49 -4.98
C GLY A 31 -30.58 -4.39 -4.41
N LEU A 32 -29.33 -4.71 -4.09
CA LEU A 32 -28.37 -3.73 -3.57
C LEU A 32 -28.00 -2.66 -4.61
N VAL A 33 -27.92 -3.03 -5.89
CA VAL A 33 -27.71 -2.07 -6.99
C VAL A 33 -28.89 -1.10 -7.09
N ASP A 34 -30.13 -1.61 -7.06
CA ASP A 34 -31.35 -0.79 -7.08
C ASP A 34 -31.39 0.19 -5.89
N ASP A 35 -31.15 -0.30 -4.68
CA ASP A 35 -31.19 0.50 -3.45
C ASP A 35 -30.15 1.63 -3.51
N LEU A 36 -28.94 1.34 -4.02
CA LEU A 36 -27.90 2.37 -4.21
C LEU A 36 -28.29 3.42 -5.25
N ILE A 37 -28.87 3.01 -6.39
CA ILE A 37 -29.32 3.97 -7.42
C ILE A 37 -30.40 4.88 -6.85
N ARG A 38 -31.35 4.33 -6.07
CA ARG A 38 -32.39 5.12 -5.43
C ARG A 38 -31.80 6.15 -4.48
N ALA A 39 -30.88 5.71 -3.61
CA ALA A 39 -30.24 6.57 -2.62
C ALA A 39 -29.47 7.72 -3.30
N LEU A 40 -28.67 7.43 -4.34
CA LEU A 40 -27.87 8.43 -5.06
C LEU A 40 -28.70 9.45 -5.84
N ASN A 41 -29.91 9.07 -6.28
CA ASN A 41 -30.77 9.92 -7.09
C ASN A 41 -32.00 10.45 -6.30
N ASN A 42 -31.98 10.33 -4.96
CA ASN A 42 -33.05 10.77 -4.06
C ASN A 42 -34.44 10.21 -4.46
N LEU A 43 -34.49 8.94 -4.86
CA LEU A 43 -35.72 8.23 -5.19
C LEU A 43 -36.29 7.53 -3.95
N PRO A 44 -37.62 7.33 -3.86
CA PRO A 44 -38.23 6.56 -2.78
C PRO A 44 -37.66 5.14 -2.69
N LEU A 45 -37.56 4.64 -1.46
CA LEU A 45 -37.17 3.25 -1.18
C LEU A 45 -38.02 2.27 -1.98
N ARG A 46 -37.40 1.15 -2.37
CA ARG A 46 -38.09 0.09 -3.11
C ARG A 46 -39.21 -0.51 -2.25
N PRO A 47 -40.47 -0.54 -2.72
CA PRO A 47 -41.55 -1.24 -2.03
C PRO A 47 -41.23 -2.72 -1.84
N VAL A 48 -41.65 -3.30 -0.71
CA VAL A 48 -41.34 -4.69 -0.31
C VAL A 48 -41.67 -5.73 -1.39
N ASN A 49 -42.74 -5.51 -2.16
CA ASN A 49 -43.20 -6.44 -3.20
C ASN A 49 -42.71 -6.08 -4.61
N ARG A 50 -41.81 -5.11 -4.76
CA ARG A 50 -41.33 -4.65 -6.06
C ARG A 50 -39.95 -5.25 -6.36
N GLN A 51 -39.83 -5.89 -7.53
CA GLN A 51 -38.56 -6.41 -8.01
C GLN A 51 -37.54 -5.28 -8.26
N PRO A 52 -36.24 -5.53 -8.10
CA PRO A 52 -35.17 -4.61 -8.47
C PRO A 52 -35.35 -4.03 -9.88
N TYR A 53 -34.92 -2.78 -10.06
CA TYR A 53 -34.95 -1.96 -11.27
C TYR A 53 -36.34 -1.47 -11.71
N ALA A 54 -37.41 -2.13 -11.28
CA ALA A 54 -38.77 -1.74 -11.61
C ALA A 54 -39.11 -0.35 -11.05
N GLY A 55 -39.62 0.52 -11.93
CA GLY A 55 -39.95 1.91 -11.58
C GLY A 55 -38.74 2.85 -11.48
N ILE A 56 -37.51 2.36 -11.68
CA ILE A 56 -36.33 3.20 -11.97
C ILE A 56 -36.16 3.31 -13.48
N PHE A 57 -36.28 2.18 -14.18
CA PHE A 57 -36.12 2.10 -15.63
C PHE A 57 -37.40 1.59 -16.31
N PRO A 58 -37.61 1.92 -17.61
CA PRO A 58 -38.66 1.29 -18.42
C PRO A 58 -38.53 -0.22 -18.44
N ALA A 59 -39.65 -0.93 -18.59
CA ALA A 59 -39.68 -2.39 -18.66
C ALA A 59 -38.72 -2.93 -19.74
N ALA A 60 -37.90 -3.91 -19.37
CA ALA A 60 -36.92 -4.57 -20.24
C ALA A 60 -36.49 -5.92 -19.64
N ASP A 61 -35.70 -6.68 -20.39
CA ASP A 61 -35.04 -7.87 -19.87
C ASP A 61 -33.91 -7.51 -18.86
N LEU A 62 -33.55 -8.49 -18.03
CA LEU A 62 -32.61 -8.29 -16.93
C LEU A 62 -31.21 -7.80 -17.39
N PRO A 63 -30.61 -8.30 -18.50
CA PRO A 63 -29.35 -7.76 -19.00
C PRO A 63 -29.44 -6.27 -19.38
N THR A 64 -30.55 -5.85 -20.00
CA THR A 64 -30.75 -4.43 -20.34
C THR A 64 -30.90 -3.57 -19.08
N TRP A 65 -31.62 -4.04 -18.06
CA TRP A 65 -31.70 -3.35 -16.78
C TRP A 65 -30.35 -3.23 -16.07
N ARG A 66 -29.55 -4.31 -16.02
CA ARG A 66 -28.21 -4.28 -15.44
C ARG A 66 -27.29 -3.29 -16.18
N ASN A 67 -27.36 -3.23 -17.51
CA ASN A 67 -26.59 -2.25 -18.30
C ASN A 67 -27.03 -0.81 -17.99
N ARG A 68 -28.33 -0.53 -17.94
CA ARG A 68 -28.84 0.81 -17.57
C ARG A 68 -28.41 1.21 -16.16
N ALA A 69 -28.51 0.28 -15.21
CA ALA A 69 -28.06 0.48 -13.84
C ALA A 69 -26.55 0.81 -13.77
N ALA A 70 -25.73 0.08 -14.52
CA ALA A 70 -24.30 0.30 -14.63
C ALA A 70 -23.96 1.71 -15.17
N THR A 71 -24.64 2.14 -16.23
CA THR A 71 -24.49 3.49 -16.80
C THR A 71 -24.93 4.58 -15.82
N THR A 72 -26.05 4.40 -15.12
CA THR A 72 -26.52 5.34 -14.10
C THR A 72 -25.49 5.49 -12.98
N LEU A 73 -24.96 4.39 -12.45
CA LEU A 73 -23.94 4.43 -11.40
C LEU A 73 -22.64 5.09 -11.88
N GLN A 74 -22.20 4.82 -13.11
CA GLN A 74 -21.04 5.49 -13.71
C GLN A 74 -21.21 7.01 -13.79
N ALA A 75 -22.42 7.49 -14.05
CA ALA A 75 -22.71 8.92 -14.16
C ALA A 75 -22.91 9.62 -12.81
N SER A 76 -23.49 8.92 -11.82
CA SER A 76 -23.86 9.51 -10.52
C SER A 76 -22.74 9.46 -9.48
N VAL A 77 -21.95 8.38 -9.43
CA VAL A 77 -20.92 8.19 -8.38
C VAL A 77 -19.84 9.29 -8.37
N PRO A 78 -19.30 9.75 -9.52
CA PRO A 78 -18.30 10.83 -9.52
C PRO A 78 -18.86 12.19 -9.06
N LYS A 79 -20.19 12.37 -9.06
CA LYS A 79 -20.86 13.64 -8.72
C LYS A 79 -21.26 13.76 -7.24
N ILE A 80 -20.93 12.76 -6.43
CA ILE A 80 -21.25 12.75 -5.00
C ILE A 80 -20.56 13.95 -4.32
N PRO A 81 -21.29 14.77 -3.53
CA PRO A 81 -20.71 15.92 -2.84
C PRO A 81 -19.76 15.49 -1.71
N ASP A 82 -18.65 16.22 -1.56
CA ASP A 82 -17.65 16.01 -0.51
C ASP A 82 -18.05 16.74 0.78
N VAL A 83 -19.03 16.19 1.49
CA VAL A 83 -19.58 16.71 2.75
C VAL A 83 -19.33 15.74 3.91
N GLU A 84 -19.10 16.27 5.10
CA GLU A 84 -18.90 15.48 6.32
C GLU A 84 -20.14 14.63 6.63
N GLY A 85 -19.94 13.33 6.97
CA GLY A 85 -21.04 12.39 7.22
C GLY A 85 -21.63 11.71 5.97
N ASN A 86 -20.98 11.81 4.80
CA ASN A 86 -21.43 11.14 3.58
C ASN A 86 -21.42 9.59 3.71
N VAL A 87 -22.60 8.98 3.58
CA VAL A 87 -22.81 7.53 3.71
C VAL A 87 -22.68 6.75 2.40
N PHE A 88 -22.71 7.43 1.25
CA PHE A 88 -22.75 6.79 -0.07
C PHE A 88 -21.46 6.03 -0.37
N ASP A 89 -20.31 6.58 0.01
CA ASP A 89 -19.03 5.95 -0.28
C ASP A 89 -18.90 4.56 0.37
N GLY A 90 -19.43 4.41 1.59
CA GLY A 90 -19.50 3.11 2.26
C GLY A 90 -20.39 2.11 1.53
N ALA A 91 -21.59 2.55 1.13
CA ALA A 91 -22.54 1.69 0.40
C ALA A 91 -21.99 1.22 -0.96
N ILE A 92 -21.24 2.09 -1.66
CA ILE A 92 -20.60 1.78 -2.94
C ILE A 92 -19.49 0.74 -2.75
N ASP A 93 -18.63 0.91 -1.73
CA ASP A 93 -17.59 -0.07 -1.38
C ASP A 93 -18.20 -1.45 -1.07
N ASP A 94 -19.18 -1.47 -0.17
CA ASP A 94 -19.85 -2.71 0.25
C ASP A 94 -20.51 -3.42 -0.94
N LEU A 95 -21.16 -2.68 -1.84
CA LEU A 95 -21.73 -3.24 -3.07
C LEU A 95 -20.66 -3.90 -3.97
N ILE A 96 -19.54 -3.21 -4.21
CA ILE A 96 -18.45 -3.76 -5.02
C ILE A 96 -17.90 -5.03 -4.39
N ARG A 97 -17.73 -5.06 -3.06
CA ARG A 97 -17.27 -6.26 -2.34
C ARG A 97 -18.24 -7.42 -2.48
N VAL A 98 -19.54 -7.16 -2.35
CA VAL A 98 -20.58 -8.19 -2.51
C VAL A 98 -20.58 -8.77 -3.92
N ILE A 99 -20.54 -7.93 -4.97
CA ILE A 99 -20.53 -8.42 -6.36
C ILE A 99 -19.25 -9.22 -6.66
N ARG A 100 -18.11 -8.84 -6.08
CA ARG A 100 -16.81 -9.52 -6.27
C ARG A 100 -16.57 -10.67 -5.32
N ASN A 101 -17.51 -10.98 -4.41
CA ASN A 101 -17.34 -11.97 -3.34
C ASN A 101 -16.08 -11.72 -2.48
N LEU A 102 -15.84 -10.47 -2.11
CA LEU A 102 -14.74 -10.06 -1.23
C LEU A 102 -15.20 -10.02 0.24
N PRO A 103 -14.28 -10.18 1.21
CA PRO A 103 -14.59 -9.95 2.62
C PRO A 103 -15.19 -8.57 2.86
N ALA A 104 -16.10 -8.49 3.84
CA ALA A 104 -16.69 -7.24 4.29
C ALA A 104 -15.60 -6.21 4.65
N ARG A 105 -15.91 -4.94 4.48
CA ARG A 105 -15.00 -3.85 4.83
C ARG A 105 -14.58 -3.97 6.31
N PRO A 106 -13.27 -3.99 6.63
CA PRO A 106 -12.82 -4.07 8.01
C PRO A 106 -13.33 -2.91 8.86
N ILE A 107 -13.68 -3.18 10.12
CA ILE A 107 -14.16 -2.17 11.06
C ILE A 107 -13.13 -1.04 11.20
N GLY A 108 -13.59 0.22 11.13
CA GLY A 108 -12.73 1.40 11.23
C GLY A 108 -12.00 1.80 9.94
N ARG A 109 -12.16 1.08 8.83
CA ARG A 109 -11.60 1.50 7.53
C ARG A 109 -12.51 2.49 6.80
N SER A 110 -11.90 3.57 6.29
CA SER A 110 -12.56 4.47 5.35
C SER A 110 -13.02 3.70 4.09
N PRO A 111 -14.15 4.09 3.48
CA PRO A 111 -14.60 3.51 2.21
C PRO A 111 -13.51 3.48 1.13
N TYR A 112 -13.54 2.44 0.30
CA TYR A 112 -12.63 2.13 -0.80
C TYR A 112 -11.21 1.71 -0.41
N ALA A 113 -10.83 1.85 0.86
CA ALA A 113 -9.52 1.44 1.34
C ALA A 113 -9.31 -0.08 1.12
N GLY A 114 -8.32 -0.43 0.30
CA GLY A 114 -8.00 -1.82 -0.05
C GLY A 114 -8.95 -2.47 -1.07
N LEU A 115 -9.89 -1.72 -1.66
CA LEU A 115 -10.78 -2.20 -2.72
C LEU A 115 -10.13 -2.14 -4.11
N PHE A 116 -9.26 -1.16 -4.31
CA PHE A 116 -8.44 -0.94 -5.50
C PHE A 116 -6.97 -1.12 -5.08
N ALA A 117 -6.27 -2.11 -5.63
CA ALA A 117 -4.91 -2.47 -5.20
C ALA A 117 -3.90 -1.33 -5.47
N ALA A 118 -2.91 -1.20 -4.59
CA ALA A 118 -1.72 -0.37 -4.83
C ALA A 118 -0.82 -1.06 -5.86
N ALA A 119 -0.37 -0.32 -6.86
CA ALA A 119 0.27 -0.85 -8.06
C ALA A 119 1.78 -0.50 -8.08
N ASP A 120 2.63 -1.47 -8.42
CA ASP A 120 4.01 -1.25 -8.85
C ASP A 120 4.04 -0.74 -10.32
N LEU A 121 5.21 -0.34 -10.83
CA LEU A 121 5.34 0.21 -12.19
C LEU A 121 4.82 -0.76 -13.29
N PRO A 122 5.06 -2.09 -13.22
CA PRO A 122 4.39 -3.06 -14.10
C PRO A 122 2.87 -3.00 -14.03
N THR A 123 2.29 -2.84 -12.84
CA THR A 123 0.84 -2.73 -12.66
C THR A 123 0.30 -1.40 -13.21
N TRP A 124 1.00 -0.28 -13.03
CA TRP A 124 0.63 1.00 -13.68
C TRP A 124 0.72 0.93 -15.20
N ARG A 125 1.74 0.28 -15.76
CA ARG A 125 1.83 0.03 -17.20
C ARG A 125 0.61 -0.77 -17.68
N ASN A 126 0.20 -1.81 -16.95
CA ASN A 126 -1.00 -2.58 -17.31
C ASN A 126 -2.29 -1.73 -17.24
N GLN A 127 -2.45 -0.91 -16.21
CA GLN A 127 -3.60 0.00 -16.09
C GLN A 127 -3.61 1.07 -17.18
N ALA A 128 -2.46 1.66 -17.49
CA ALA A 128 -2.26 2.58 -18.60
C ALA A 128 -2.60 1.94 -19.95
N ALA A 129 -2.14 0.71 -20.17
CA ALA A 129 -2.41 -0.06 -21.37
C ALA A 129 -3.92 -0.31 -21.55
N GLN A 130 -4.61 -0.71 -20.48
CA GLN A 130 -6.06 -0.95 -20.49
C GLN A 130 -6.87 0.33 -20.69
N PHE A 131 -6.49 1.41 -19.99
CA PHE A 131 -7.13 2.71 -20.14
C PHE A 131 -7.00 3.21 -21.58
N LEU A 132 -5.79 3.24 -22.12
CA LEU A 132 -5.55 3.72 -23.49
C LEU A 132 -6.29 2.86 -24.50
N ALA A 133 -6.25 1.53 -24.38
CA ALA A 133 -6.97 0.65 -25.29
C ALA A 133 -8.49 0.93 -25.27
N SER A 134 -9.08 1.11 -24.08
CA SER A 134 -10.50 1.43 -23.95
C SER A 134 -10.84 2.82 -24.48
N ALA A 135 -10.03 3.83 -24.13
CA ALA A 135 -10.24 5.21 -24.58
C ALA A 135 -10.16 5.31 -26.11
N ILE A 136 -9.23 4.61 -26.74
CA ILE A 136 -9.05 4.58 -28.21
C ILE A 136 -10.22 3.86 -28.89
N ALA A 137 -10.60 2.68 -28.39
CA ALA A 137 -11.67 1.89 -29.01
C ALA A 137 -13.05 2.58 -28.90
N ASN A 138 -13.26 3.37 -27.85
CA ASN A 138 -14.54 4.01 -27.54
C ASN A 138 -14.61 5.51 -27.93
N ILE A 139 -13.72 6.00 -28.78
CA ILE A 139 -13.80 7.40 -29.26
C ILE A 139 -15.15 7.58 -30.00
N PRO A 140 -16.04 8.47 -29.52
CA PRO A 140 -17.42 8.55 -30.00
C PRO A 140 -17.54 9.21 -31.40
N ASP A 141 -16.51 9.92 -31.85
CA ASP A 141 -16.52 10.68 -33.10
C ASP A 141 -16.33 9.75 -34.32
N PRO A 142 -17.23 9.74 -35.32
CA PRO A 142 -17.07 8.95 -36.53
C PRO A 142 -15.96 9.46 -37.47
N LYS A 143 -15.37 10.63 -37.21
CA LYS A 143 -14.26 11.23 -37.96
C LYS A 143 -12.98 11.24 -37.13
N HIS A 144 -11.85 11.43 -37.82
CA HIS A 144 -10.57 11.66 -37.16
C HIS A 144 -10.61 12.95 -36.35
N ASN A 145 -10.03 12.92 -35.15
CA ASN A 145 -9.93 14.09 -34.29
C ASN A 145 -8.53 14.18 -33.64
N ASP A 146 -8.36 15.15 -32.74
CA ASP A 146 -7.09 15.39 -32.06
C ASP A 146 -6.65 14.24 -31.15
N ILE A 147 -7.59 13.41 -30.69
CA ILE A 147 -7.26 12.20 -29.94
C ILE A 147 -6.58 11.20 -30.88
N ASP A 148 -7.12 11.00 -32.09
CA ASP A 148 -6.51 10.10 -33.08
C ASP A 148 -5.09 10.56 -33.47
N ASN A 149 -4.89 11.87 -33.64
CA ASN A 149 -3.56 12.45 -33.90
C ASN A 149 -2.55 12.05 -32.80
N ARG A 150 -2.93 12.24 -31.53
CA ARG A 150 -2.06 11.99 -30.37
C ARG A 150 -1.76 10.51 -30.17
N VAL A 151 -2.73 9.65 -30.45
CA VAL A 151 -2.55 8.20 -30.36
C VAL A 151 -1.56 7.72 -31.44
N ASP A 152 -1.71 8.21 -32.68
CA ASP A 152 -0.76 7.90 -33.76
C ASP A 152 0.68 8.33 -33.41
N ASP A 153 0.84 9.57 -32.93
CA ASP A 153 2.14 10.10 -32.51
C ASP A 153 2.76 9.28 -31.38
N LEU A 154 1.96 8.88 -30.38
CA LEU A 154 2.42 8.01 -29.29
C LEU A 154 2.87 6.63 -29.82
N ILE A 155 2.09 5.99 -30.69
CA ILE A 155 2.44 4.68 -31.26
C ILE A 155 3.77 4.77 -32.01
N ARG A 156 3.95 5.83 -32.81
CA ARG A 156 5.18 6.06 -33.57
C ARG A 156 6.37 6.25 -32.63
N ALA A 157 6.25 7.13 -31.65
CA ALA A 157 7.29 7.38 -30.67
C ALA A 157 7.67 6.12 -29.88
N MET A 158 6.68 5.35 -29.42
CA MET A 158 6.92 4.09 -28.69
C MET A 158 7.56 3.00 -29.56
N SER A 159 7.31 3.04 -30.88
CA SER A 159 7.83 2.08 -31.87
C SER A 159 9.14 2.52 -32.53
N GLY A 160 9.69 3.69 -32.18
CA GLY A 160 10.90 4.24 -32.82
C GLY A 160 10.69 4.66 -34.28
N LEU A 161 9.44 4.96 -34.67
CA LEU A 161 9.08 5.42 -36.00
C LEU A 161 9.15 6.96 -36.07
N PRO A 162 9.41 7.53 -37.26
CA PRO A 162 9.33 8.97 -37.45
C PRO A 162 7.93 9.50 -37.15
N LEU A 163 7.85 10.74 -36.64
CA LEU A 163 6.58 11.44 -36.41
C LEU A 163 5.76 11.54 -37.71
N ARG A 164 4.44 11.57 -37.56
CA ARG A 164 3.53 11.68 -38.70
C ARG A 164 3.67 13.06 -39.35
N PRO A 165 3.79 13.14 -40.69
CA PRO A 165 3.67 14.41 -41.41
C PRO A 165 2.27 15.01 -41.23
N ALA A 166 2.16 16.33 -41.06
CA ALA A 166 0.88 17.01 -40.80
C ALA A 166 -0.23 16.73 -41.84
N ILE A 167 0.16 16.44 -43.10
CA ILE A 167 -0.75 16.15 -44.22
C ILE A 167 -1.37 14.74 -44.18
N ARG A 168 -0.81 13.83 -43.40
CA ARG A 168 -1.20 12.41 -43.38
C ARG A 168 -2.33 12.20 -42.39
N LYS A 169 -3.32 11.34 -42.64
CA LYS A 169 -4.35 11.06 -41.63
C LYS A 169 -3.78 10.21 -40.48
N PRO A 170 -4.36 10.27 -39.26
CA PRO A 170 -3.98 9.36 -38.18
C PRO A 170 -4.04 7.89 -38.61
N TYR A 171 -3.12 7.06 -38.09
CA TYR A 171 -2.99 5.63 -38.34
C TYR A 171 -2.56 5.22 -39.76
N GLU A 172 -2.55 6.17 -40.70
CA GLU A 172 -2.15 5.92 -42.08
C GLU A 172 -0.66 5.51 -42.14
N GLY A 173 -0.39 4.37 -42.76
CA GLY A 173 0.94 3.76 -42.81
C GLY A 173 1.37 3.05 -41.51
N LEU A 174 0.50 2.97 -40.49
CA LEU A 174 0.66 2.04 -39.36
C LEU A 174 -0.21 0.81 -39.52
N TYR A 175 -1.48 1.01 -39.93
CA TYR A 175 -2.48 -0.04 -40.03
C TYR A 175 -3.27 0.05 -41.33
N ASN A 176 -3.89 -1.07 -41.69
CA ASN A 176 -4.87 -1.15 -42.76
C ASN A 176 -6.17 -1.76 -42.21
N ALA A 177 -7.28 -1.03 -42.32
CA ALA A 177 -8.60 -1.47 -41.89
C ALA A 177 -9.70 -0.80 -42.74
N PRO A 178 -10.87 -1.45 -42.91
CA PRO A 178 -11.92 -0.96 -43.81
C PRO A 178 -12.61 0.32 -43.35
N ASN A 179 -12.45 0.71 -42.08
CA ASN A 179 -13.05 1.91 -41.51
C ASN A 179 -12.26 2.40 -40.28
N LEU A 180 -12.57 3.61 -39.83
CA LEU A 180 -11.89 4.26 -38.70
C LEU A 180 -12.05 3.49 -37.38
N SER A 181 -13.20 2.85 -37.15
CA SER A 181 -13.39 2.00 -35.96
C SER A 181 -12.43 0.81 -35.96
N GLY A 182 -12.21 0.18 -37.12
CA GLY A 182 -11.21 -0.87 -37.31
C GLY A 182 -9.79 -0.36 -37.06
N LEU A 183 -9.44 0.83 -37.55
CA LEU A 183 -8.13 1.45 -37.29
C LEU A 183 -7.92 1.72 -35.79
N ARG A 184 -8.92 2.26 -35.10
CA ARG A 184 -8.89 2.50 -33.65
C ARG A 184 -8.75 1.20 -32.85
N ASN A 185 -9.43 0.13 -33.25
CA ASN A 185 -9.29 -1.17 -32.60
C ASN A 185 -7.88 -1.75 -32.75
N LEU A 186 -7.27 -1.64 -33.93
CA LEU A 186 -5.88 -2.06 -34.15
C LEU A 186 -4.89 -1.18 -33.36
N ALA A 187 -5.12 0.13 -33.33
CA ALA A 187 -4.32 1.06 -32.55
C ALA A 187 -4.42 0.77 -31.04
N ALA A 188 -5.62 0.47 -30.52
CA ALA A 188 -5.86 0.08 -29.14
C ALA A 188 -5.08 -1.19 -28.76
N GLN A 189 -5.17 -2.23 -29.61
CA GLN A 189 -4.42 -3.47 -29.42
C GLN A 189 -2.91 -3.24 -29.44
N ARG A 190 -2.42 -2.46 -30.41
CA ARG A 190 -0.99 -2.15 -30.49
C ARG A 190 -0.52 -1.36 -29.28
N MET A 191 -1.29 -0.39 -28.82
CA MET A 191 -0.94 0.40 -27.63
C MET A 191 -0.81 -0.51 -26.42
N GLN A 192 -1.75 -1.44 -26.24
CA GLN A 192 -1.69 -2.41 -25.17
C GLN A 192 -0.41 -3.27 -25.23
N GLN A 193 -0.04 -3.74 -26.42
CA GLN A 193 1.21 -4.49 -26.64
C GLN A 193 2.45 -3.65 -26.33
N LEU A 194 2.51 -2.42 -26.84
CA LEU A 194 3.67 -1.54 -26.70
C LEU A 194 3.91 -1.15 -25.24
N VAL A 195 2.85 -0.82 -24.49
CA VAL A 195 2.96 -0.49 -23.06
C VAL A 195 3.33 -1.74 -22.23
N SER A 196 2.76 -2.90 -22.56
CA SER A 196 3.10 -4.16 -21.88
C SER A 196 4.53 -4.65 -22.17
N ALA A 197 5.14 -4.20 -23.27
CA ALA A 197 6.49 -4.55 -23.67
C ALA A 197 7.57 -3.61 -23.11
N ILE A 198 7.21 -2.57 -22.35
CA ILE A 198 8.18 -1.70 -21.70
C ILE A 198 8.92 -2.52 -20.62
N LYS A 199 10.24 -2.60 -20.75
CA LYS A 199 11.16 -3.26 -19.81
C LYS A 199 12.16 -2.24 -19.29
N ASP A 200 12.82 -2.58 -18.19
CA ASP A 200 13.88 -1.82 -17.52
C ASP A 200 13.42 -0.51 -16.87
N ASP A 201 13.71 -0.35 -15.58
CA ASP A 201 13.24 0.80 -14.80
C ASP A 201 14.44 1.66 -14.36
N PRO A 202 14.43 2.99 -14.61
CA PRO A 202 13.39 3.79 -15.27
C PRO A 202 13.41 3.73 -16.82
N ASN A 203 12.23 3.85 -17.47
CA ASN A 203 12.12 3.89 -18.94
C ASN A 203 11.53 5.24 -19.45
N PRO A 204 12.17 5.93 -20.42
CA PRO A 204 11.65 7.19 -20.96
C PRO A 204 10.30 7.05 -21.68
N LYS A 205 9.93 5.84 -22.13
CA LYS A 205 8.62 5.60 -22.76
C LYS A 205 7.47 5.77 -21.77
N ASP A 206 7.69 5.55 -20.48
CA ASP A 206 6.65 5.77 -19.46
C ASP A 206 6.20 7.23 -19.39
N ALA A 207 7.13 8.17 -19.59
CA ALA A 207 6.82 9.60 -19.63
C ALA A 207 5.91 9.99 -20.80
N LEU A 208 6.08 9.33 -21.96
CA LEU A 208 5.25 9.53 -23.14
C LEU A 208 3.82 9.02 -22.91
N VAL A 209 3.71 7.82 -22.33
CA VAL A 209 2.42 7.19 -22.00
C VAL A 209 1.65 8.05 -20.99
N ASP A 210 2.29 8.47 -19.90
CA ASP A 210 1.71 9.38 -18.90
C ASP A 210 1.21 10.70 -19.53
N THR A 211 2.04 11.34 -20.35
CA THR A 211 1.70 12.62 -20.98
C THR A 211 0.45 12.49 -21.84
N THR A 212 0.37 11.43 -22.64
CA THR A 212 -0.81 11.16 -23.46
C THR A 212 -2.06 10.93 -22.61
N ILE A 213 -1.97 10.11 -21.56
CA ILE A 213 -3.11 9.87 -20.65
C ILE A 213 -3.61 11.17 -20.02
N ARG A 214 -2.71 12.06 -19.57
CA ARG A 214 -3.08 13.36 -19.02
C ARG A 214 -3.86 14.19 -20.01
N ILE A 215 -3.37 14.29 -21.23
CA ILE A 215 -4.01 15.07 -22.28
C ILE A 215 -5.40 14.50 -22.62
N LEU A 216 -5.53 13.18 -22.72
CA LEU A 216 -6.81 12.53 -23.00
C LEU A 216 -7.85 12.76 -21.90
N ASN A 217 -7.40 12.93 -20.65
CA ASN A 217 -8.27 13.22 -19.50
C ASN A 217 -8.35 14.71 -19.15
N ASN A 218 -7.79 15.61 -19.96
CA ASN A 218 -7.70 17.04 -19.69
C ASN A 218 -7.07 17.36 -18.31
N LEU A 219 -6.01 16.63 -17.96
CA LEU A 219 -5.27 16.78 -16.70
C LEU A 219 -4.03 17.68 -16.90
N PRO A 220 -3.58 18.39 -15.85
CA PRO A 220 -2.38 19.21 -15.92
C PRO A 220 -1.14 18.36 -16.22
N PRO A 221 -0.13 18.92 -16.93
CA PRO A 221 1.13 18.23 -17.21
C PRO A 221 1.89 17.91 -15.91
N ARG A 222 2.80 16.94 -15.95
CA ARG A 222 3.68 16.60 -14.82
C ARG A 222 4.56 17.80 -14.44
N THR A 223 4.84 17.94 -13.14
CA THR A 223 5.91 18.84 -12.70
C THR A 223 7.29 18.26 -13.07
N PRO A 224 8.36 19.08 -13.21
CA PRO A 224 9.65 18.62 -13.71
C PRO A 224 10.28 17.44 -12.94
N ASN A 225 9.96 17.29 -11.65
CA ASN A 225 10.51 16.25 -10.77
C ASN A 225 9.53 15.09 -10.50
N GLN A 226 8.35 15.10 -11.14
CA GLN A 226 7.33 14.09 -10.92
C GLN A 226 7.56 12.85 -11.79
N PRO A 227 7.68 11.64 -11.20
CA PRO A 227 7.90 10.43 -11.97
C PRO A 227 6.67 10.13 -12.85
N PRO A 228 6.85 9.41 -13.98
CA PRO A 228 5.73 8.98 -14.82
C PRO A 228 4.66 8.24 -14.02
N TYR A 229 3.39 8.44 -14.38
CA TYR A 229 2.17 7.86 -13.78
C TYR A 229 1.79 8.41 -12.39
N ALA A 230 2.65 9.16 -11.72
CA ALA A 230 2.37 9.77 -10.43
C ALA A 230 1.13 10.69 -10.50
N GLY A 231 0.10 10.41 -9.73
CA GLY A 231 -1.16 11.16 -9.73
C GLY A 231 -2.10 10.88 -10.92
N LEU A 232 -1.75 9.98 -11.85
CA LEU A 232 -2.67 9.42 -12.86
C LEU A 232 -3.35 8.15 -12.36
N TYR A 233 -2.54 7.31 -11.72
CA TYR A 233 -2.95 6.12 -11.02
C TYR A 233 -2.65 6.33 -9.54
N PRO A 234 -3.26 5.55 -8.62
CA PRO A 234 -2.88 5.62 -7.22
C PRO A 234 -1.37 5.47 -7.15
N GLU A 235 -0.68 6.51 -6.67
CA GLU A 235 0.73 6.39 -6.34
C GLU A 235 0.89 5.21 -5.38
N ALA A 236 2.05 4.57 -5.39
CA ALA A 236 2.49 3.80 -4.25
C ALA A 236 2.65 4.83 -3.14
N VAL A 237 1.54 5.17 -2.47
CA VAL A 237 1.60 5.80 -1.17
C VAL A 237 2.40 4.81 -0.36
N ALA A 238 3.57 5.24 0.14
CA ALA A 238 4.35 4.51 1.11
C ALA A 238 3.36 3.89 2.12
N ASN A 239 3.22 2.55 2.04
CA ASN A 239 2.08 1.77 2.52
C ASN A 239 1.41 2.31 3.79
N THR A 240 0.12 2.64 3.72
CA THR A 240 -0.75 2.71 4.90
C THR A 240 -1.82 1.61 4.84
N ALA A 241 -1.42 0.46 5.41
CA ALA A 241 -2.21 -0.68 5.85
C ALA A 241 -2.92 -1.48 4.73
N SER A 242 -2.47 -2.66 4.28
CA SER A 242 -1.81 -3.78 4.97
C SER A 242 -0.94 -4.53 3.94
N GLY A 243 0.32 -4.82 4.27
CA GLY A 243 1.11 -5.80 3.52
C GLY A 243 2.49 -5.39 2.99
N THR A 244 3.18 -4.42 3.60
CA THR A 244 4.56 -4.74 3.97
C THR A 244 4.55 -5.06 5.44
N ASN A 245 5.14 -6.18 5.81
CA ASN A 245 5.42 -6.50 7.19
C ASN A 245 6.42 -5.50 7.83
N HIS A 246 6.89 -4.55 7.02
CA HIS A 246 7.91 -3.58 7.34
C HIS A 246 7.33 -2.22 7.70
N ILE A 247 7.95 -1.61 8.71
CA ILE A 247 7.81 -0.20 9.06
C ILE A 247 8.59 0.66 8.05
N ASN A 248 8.15 1.89 7.84
CA ASN A 248 8.88 2.86 7.01
C ASN A 248 9.59 3.93 7.85
N GLN A 249 10.42 4.73 7.19
CA GLN A 249 11.24 5.75 7.87
C GLN A 249 10.40 6.81 8.59
N ALA A 250 9.31 7.27 7.97
CA ALA A 250 8.44 8.27 8.57
C ALA A 250 7.75 7.74 9.82
N GLN A 251 7.30 6.47 9.79
CA GLN A 251 6.73 5.79 10.95
C GLN A 251 7.76 5.68 12.08
N LEU A 252 8.99 5.25 11.78
CA LEU A 252 10.05 5.12 12.77
C LEU A 252 10.45 6.48 13.38
N MET A 253 10.53 7.54 12.57
CA MET A 253 10.78 8.91 13.03
C MET A 253 9.65 9.44 13.91
N ALA A 254 8.39 9.14 13.60
CA ALA A 254 7.25 9.54 14.42
C ALA A 254 7.21 8.81 15.77
N ILE A 255 7.70 7.56 15.81
CA ILE A 255 7.86 6.79 17.05
C ILE A 255 9.02 7.32 17.89
N ALA A 256 10.14 7.65 17.25
CA ALA A 256 11.38 8.13 17.86
C ALA A 256 11.78 9.54 17.36
N PRO A 257 11.02 10.59 17.72
CA PRO A 257 11.16 11.94 17.15
C PRO A 257 12.46 12.65 17.53
N TYR A 258 13.14 12.19 18.59
CA TYR A 258 14.41 12.75 19.05
C TYR A 258 15.63 11.96 18.55
N ALA A 259 15.41 10.88 17.80
CA ALA A 259 16.49 10.10 17.22
C ALA A 259 17.08 10.81 16.01
N ARG A 260 18.40 10.66 15.79
CA ARG A 260 19.02 11.20 14.59
C ARG A 260 18.50 10.48 13.34
N ARG A 261 18.08 11.25 12.34
CA ARG A 261 17.49 10.75 11.09
C ARG A 261 18.38 9.75 10.36
N ASP A 262 19.67 10.07 10.22
CA ASP A 262 20.67 9.22 9.54
C ASP A 262 20.84 7.86 10.23
N ARG A 263 20.67 7.83 11.56
CA ARG A 263 20.75 6.60 12.33
C ARG A 263 19.51 5.73 12.13
N LEU A 264 18.32 6.34 12.14
CA LEU A 264 17.07 5.63 11.85
C LEU A 264 17.06 5.07 10.43
N GLU A 265 17.60 5.80 9.45
CA GLU A 265 17.77 5.33 8.06
C GLU A 265 18.61 4.04 7.99
N LYS A 266 19.72 3.97 8.75
CA LYS A 266 20.59 2.79 8.81
C LYS A 266 19.93 1.61 9.55
N LEU A 267 19.18 1.87 10.61
CA LEU A 267 18.50 0.83 11.40
C LEU A 267 17.29 0.22 10.67
N LEU A 268 16.56 1.04 9.91
CA LEU A 268 15.29 0.67 9.30
C LEU A 268 15.28 -0.67 8.53
N PRO A 269 16.19 -0.93 7.58
CA PRO A 269 16.18 -2.20 6.84
C PRO A 269 16.38 -3.40 7.79
N HIS A 270 17.24 -3.26 8.80
CA HIS A 270 17.55 -4.34 9.74
C HIS A 270 16.43 -4.57 10.76
N LEU A 271 15.75 -3.52 11.21
CA LEU A 271 14.53 -3.62 12.01
C LEU A 271 13.47 -4.41 11.24
N ASN A 272 13.28 -4.08 9.97
CA ASN A 272 12.32 -4.74 9.09
C ASN A 272 12.62 -6.22 8.87
N THR A 273 13.87 -6.58 8.56
CA THR A 273 14.31 -7.98 8.50
C THR A 273 14.07 -8.71 9.83
N THR A 274 14.32 -8.04 10.96
CA THR A 274 14.12 -8.62 12.29
C THR A 274 12.65 -8.87 12.59
N LEU A 275 11.77 -7.89 12.33
CA LEU A 275 10.33 -8.01 12.57
C LEU A 275 9.74 -9.20 11.80
N GLU A 276 10.17 -9.41 10.56
CA GLU A 276 9.78 -10.57 9.76
C GLU A 276 10.32 -11.88 10.33
N ARG A 277 11.65 -11.96 10.54
CA ARG A 277 12.32 -13.18 11.00
C ARG A 277 11.71 -13.76 12.27
N TYR A 278 11.24 -12.90 13.18
CA TYR A 278 10.72 -13.30 14.49
C TYR A 278 9.19 -13.22 14.61
N ASN A 279 8.48 -13.15 13.47
CA ASN A 279 7.03 -13.10 13.39
C ASN A 279 6.38 -11.97 14.25
N ILE A 280 7.04 -10.81 14.29
CA ILE A 280 6.57 -9.58 14.96
C ILE A 280 5.77 -8.77 13.93
N THR A 281 4.67 -9.35 13.46
CA THR A 281 4.07 -8.98 12.18
C THR A 281 2.80 -8.15 12.29
N THR A 282 2.05 -8.30 13.39
CA THR A 282 0.85 -7.48 13.63
C THR A 282 1.24 -6.05 14.01
N PRO A 283 0.41 -5.04 13.69
CA PRO A 283 0.65 -3.66 14.12
C PRO A 283 0.92 -3.53 15.63
N LEU A 284 0.17 -4.27 16.43
CA LEU A 284 0.31 -4.24 17.89
C LEU A 284 1.63 -4.86 18.35
N ARG A 285 2.04 -6.01 17.79
CA ARG A 285 3.35 -6.61 18.07
C ARG A 285 4.49 -5.66 17.72
N LYS A 286 4.44 -5.00 16.55
CA LYS A 286 5.43 -3.99 16.15
C LYS A 286 5.45 -2.81 17.11
N ALA A 287 4.29 -2.32 17.52
CA ALA A 287 4.19 -1.20 18.46
C ALA A 287 4.86 -1.52 19.79
N HIS A 288 4.58 -2.69 20.35
CA HIS A 288 5.22 -3.13 21.60
C HIS A 288 6.72 -3.37 21.42
N PHE A 289 7.13 -4.07 20.36
CA PHE A 289 8.56 -4.30 20.10
C PHE A 289 9.33 -2.98 19.99
N LEU A 290 8.88 -2.06 19.12
CA LEU A 290 9.50 -0.76 18.89
C LEU A 290 9.49 0.12 20.14
N ALA A 291 8.47 0.00 20.98
CA ALA A 291 8.42 0.72 22.25
C ALA A 291 9.46 0.25 23.25
N GLN A 292 9.66 -1.06 23.34
CA GLN A 292 10.68 -1.62 24.23
C GLN A 292 12.08 -1.28 23.72
N VAL A 293 12.39 -1.59 22.46
CA VAL A 293 13.73 -1.30 21.92
C VAL A 293 14.01 0.20 21.86
N GLY A 294 13.00 1.03 21.62
CA GLY A 294 13.15 2.49 21.67
C GLY A 294 13.58 2.95 23.06
N HIS A 295 13.01 2.41 24.13
CA HIS A 295 13.43 2.73 25.49
C HIS A 295 14.85 2.22 25.81
N GLU A 296 15.15 0.95 25.48
CA GLU A 296 16.44 0.31 25.81
C GLU A 296 17.65 0.89 25.06
N SER A 297 17.41 1.61 23.97
CA SER A 297 18.45 2.14 23.07
C SER A 297 18.57 3.67 23.11
N ASP A 298 18.08 4.31 24.17
CA ASP A 298 18.01 5.77 24.30
C ASP A 298 17.31 6.43 23.10
N GLY A 299 16.10 5.93 22.81
CA GLY A 299 15.32 6.37 21.65
C GLY A 299 15.98 6.04 20.32
N PHE A 300 16.64 4.88 20.21
CA PHE A 300 17.43 4.47 19.04
C PHE A 300 18.71 5.31 18.80
N ASN A 301 19.18 6.10 19.77
CA ASN A 301 20.40 6.88 19.63
C ASN A 301 21.69 6.10 19.94
N THR A 302 21.59 4.92 20.56
CA THR A 302 22.75 4.05 20.81
C THR A 302 22.46 2.56 20.59
N ASN A 303 23.51 1.78 20.26
CA ASN A 303 23.46 0.31 20.17
C ASN A 303 24.43 -0.31 21.20
N GLU A 304 24.98 0.50 22.09
CA GLU A 304 25.97 0.12 23.08
C GLU A 304 25.73 0.98 24.30
N GLU A 305 25.80 0.39 25.48
CA GLU A 305 25.69 1.17 26.71
C GLU A 305 26.85 2.17 26.82
N TYR A 306 26.56 3.32 27.44
CA TYR A 306 27.56 4.34 27.72
C TYR A 306 28.56 3.95 28.81
N ALA A 307 28.16 3.05 29.71
CA ALA A 307 29.03 2.53 30.75
C ALA A 307 30.21 1.73 30.17
N SER A 308 31.29 1.63 30.96
CA SER A 308 32.48 0.87 30.55
C SER A 308 32.25 -0.64 30.56
N GLY A 309 31.24 -1.13 31.28
CA GLY A 309 31.01 -2.55 31.54
C GLY A 309 31.85 -3.14 32.67
N ALA A 310 32.73 -2.35 33.31
CA ALA A 310 33.58 -2.81 34.40
C ALA A 310 32.79 -3.40 35.57
N ASP A 311 31.58 -2.90 35.83
CA ASP A 311 30.70 -3.38 36.89
C ASP A 311 30.13 -4.79 36.62
N TYR A 312 30.25 -5.30 35.39
CA TYR A 312 29.88 -6.68 35.04
C TYR A 312 31.01 -7.68 35.25
N GLU A 313 32.21 -7.23 35.62
CA GLU A 313 33.34 -8.11 35.88
C GLU A 313 33.00 -9.12 36.99
N TRP A 314 33.34 -10.39 36.78
CA TRP A 314 33.06 -11.50 37.71
C TRP A 314 31.57 -11.77 38.04
N ARG A 315 30.63 -11.15 37.32
CA ARG A 315 29.19 -11.47 37.43
C ARG A 315 28.91 -12.88 36.92
N ARG A 316 28.98 -13.85 37.84
CA ARG A 316 28.77 -15.28 37.56
C ARG A 316 27.38 -15.58 37.01
N ASP A 317 26.38 -14.82 37.44
CA ASP A 317 25.01 -14.88 36.92
C ASP A 317 24.91 -14.50 35.44
N LEU A 318 25.88 -13.74 34.92
CA LEU A 318 26.01 -13.36 33.50
C LEU A 318 27.01 -14.25 32.75
N GLY A 319 27.58 -15.26 33.42
CA GLY A 319 28.64 -16.12 32.87
C GLY A 319 30.00 -15.46 32.78
N ASN A 320 30.19 -14.27 33.36
CA ASN A 320 31.47 -13.58 33.37
C ASN A 320 32.37 -14.23 34.43
N THR A 321 33.25 -15.14 33.98
CA THR A 321 34.13 -15.95 34.84
C THR A 321 35.59 -15.91 34.39
N GLN A 322 35.92 -15.05 33.43
CA GLN A 322 37.28 -14.83 32.97
C GLN A 322 37.62 -13.34 33.14
N ALA A 323 38.89 -13.05 33.40
CA ALA A 323 39.35 -11.68 33.56
C ALA A 323 39.11 -10.87 32.26
N GLY A 324 38.53 -9.67 32.42
CA GLY A 324 38.18 -8.76 31.34
C GLY A 324 36.79 -8.99 30.73
N ASP A 325 36.02 -9.96 31.23
CA ASP A 325 34.69 -10.28 30.71
C ASP A 325 33.70 -9.14 30.83
N GLY A 326 33.79 -8.34 31.89
CA GLY A 326 32.84 -7.25 32.13
C GLY A 326 32.84 -6.25 31.00
N VAL A 327 34.01 -5.69 30.68
CA VAL A 327 34.18 -4.72 29.58
C VAL A 327 33.97 -5.39 28.21
N ARG A 328 34.45 -6.62 28.05
CA ARG A 328 34.36 -7.35 26.77
C ARG A 328 32.91 -7.64 26.38
N PHE A 329 32.10 -8.10 27.33
CA PHE A 329 30.69 -8.48 27.15
C PHE A 329 29.73 -7.47 27.78
N LYS A 330 30.12 -6.20 27.75
CA LYS A 330 29.28 -5.08 28.15
C LYS A 330 28.03 -4.96 27.26
N GLY A 331 27.02 -4.23 27.70
CA GLY A 331 25.72 -4.09 27.04
C GLY A 331 25.80 -3.59 25.60
N ARG A 332 25.27 -4.38 24.65
CA ARG A 332 25.14 -4.01 23.23
C ARG A 332 23.83 -4.49 22.60
N GLY A 333 23.55 -3.95 21.42
CA GLY A 333 22.33 -4.15 20.67
C GLY A 333 21.18 -3.28 21.17
N LEU A 334 20.03 -3.35 20.49
CA LEU A 334 18.89 -2.50 20.82
C LEU A 334 18.13 -2.93 22.10
N ILE A 335 18.48 -4.07 22.70
CA ILE A 335 17.89 -4.58 23.94
C ILE A 335 18.93 -4.83 25.05
N GLN A 336 20.16 -4.32 24.88
CA GLN A 336 21.24 -4.40 25.87
C GLN A 336 21.62 -5.82 26.30
N VAL A 337 21.96 -6.68 25.33
CA VAL A 337 22.54 -8.01 25.63
C VAL A 337 23.86 -7.81 26.37
N THR A 338 23.96 -8.40 27.56
CA THR A 338 25.08 -8.19 28.49
C THR A 338 25.54 -9.53 29.08
N GLY A 339 26.85 -9.75 29.19
CA GLY A 339 27.43 -10.93 29.81
C GLY A 339 27.82 -12.05 28.83
N ARG A 340 28.93 -12.73 29.12
CA ARG A 340 29.52 -13.79 28.30
C ARG A 340 28.50 -14.87 27.91
N ALA A 341 27.72 -15.37 28.87
CA ALA A 341 26.76 -16.44 28.61
C ALA A 341 25.68 -16.01 27.60
N ASN A 342 25.17 -14.79 27.73
CA ASN A 342 24.16 -14.24 26.83
C ASN A 342 24.73 -13.96 25.43
N TYR A 343 25.98 -13.49 25.37
CA TYR A 343 26.71 -13.32 24.11
C TYR A 343 26.94 -14.65 23.38
N GLU A 344 27.30 -15.71 24.12
CA GLU A 344 27.45 -17.06 23.58
C GLU A 344 26.13 -17.59 22.99
N GLU A 345 25.05 -17.48 23.77
CA GLU A 345 23.73 -17.97 23.36
C GLU A 345 23.20 -17.21 22.14
N CYS A 346 23.29 -15.89 22.15
CA CYS A 346 22.88 -15.04 21.05
C CYS A 346 23.72 -15.33 19.79
N GLY A 347 25.04 -15.44 19.94
CA GLY A 347 25.95 -15.74 18.84
C GLY A 347 25.63 -17.08 18.18
N ARG A 348 25.41 -18.12 18.99
CA ARG A 348 24.99 -19.44 18.50
C ARG A 348 23.65 -19.38 17.75
N ALA A 349 22.67 -18.63 18.27
CA ALA A 349 21.36 -18.49 17.62
C ALA A 349 21.41 -17.71 16.30
N LEU A 350 22.32 -16.74 16.18
CA LEU A 350 22.48 -15.91 14.98
C LEU A 350 23.50 -16.47 13.98
N GLY A 351 24.28 -17.48 14.36
CA GLY A 351 25.35 -18.04 13.54
C GLY A 351 26.59 -17.14 13.47
N VAL A 352 26.86 -16.37 14.53
CA VAL A 352 27.96 -15.40 14.61
C VAL A 352 28.82 -15.67 15.84
N ASP A 353 30.15 -15.69 15.67
CA ASP A 353 31.09 -15.81 16.80
C ASP A 353 31.22 -14.49 17.57
N LEU A 354 30.27 -14.27 18.48
CA LEU A 354 30.23 -13.12 19.38
C LEU A 354 31.15 -13.27 20.60
N ILE A 355 31.73 -14.46 20.85
CA ILE A 355 32.73 -14.64 21.90
C ILE A 355 34.05 -14.01 21.48
N ARG A 356 34.48 -14.25 20.25
CA ARG A 356 35.69 -13.63 19.70
C ARG A 356 35.44 -12.21 19.20
N ASN A 357 34.23 -11.88 18.75
CA ASN A 357 33.90 -10.58 18.16
C ASN A 357 32.67 -9.89 18.81
N PRO A 358 32.70 -9.61 20.13
CA PRO A 358 31.54 -9.08 20.86
C PRO A 358 31.10 -7.68 20.38
N GLN A 359 32.01 -6.87 19.86
CA GLN A 359 31.73 -5.54 19.33
C GLN A 359 30.73 -5.56 18.16
N ARG A 360 30.67 -6.67 17.40
CA ARG A 360 29.74 -6.81 16.28
C ARG A 360 28.28 -6.69 16.69
N LEU A 361 27.96 -6.96 17.97
CA LEU A 361 26.59 -6.82 18.46
C LEU A 361 26.12 -5.35 18.49
N GLY A 362 27.03 -4.39 18.36
CA GLY A 362 26.74 -2.98 18.15
C GLY A 362 26.47 -2.59 16.69
N ASP A 363 26.80 -3.46 15.72
CA ASP A 363 26.53 -3.24 14.30
C ASP A 363 25.01 -3.23 14.05
N TYR A 364 24.53 -2.40 13.10
CA TYR A 364 23.09 -2.16 12.93
C TYR A 364 22.27 -3.42 12.66
N ASP A 365 22.83 -4.38 11.92
CA ASP A 365 22.21 -5.66 11.60
C ASP A 365 22.05 -6.54 12.84
N LEU A 366 23.14 -6.80 13.56
CA LEU A 366 23.15 -7.67 14.75
C LEU A 366 22.47 -7.01 15.95
N ALA A 367 22.51 -5.68 16.07
CA ALA A 367 21.77 -4.95 17.09
C ALA A 367 20.26 -5.14 16.97
N CYS A 368 19.73 -5.19 15.74
CA CYS A 368 18.31 -5.49 15.49
C CYS A 368 18.01 -6.98 15.70
N LEU A 369 18.82 -7.86 15.09
CA LEU A 369 18.58 -9.31 15.16
C LEU A 369 18.65 -9.85 16.59
N SER A 370 19.57 -9.34 17.42
CA SER A 370 19.65 -9.72 18.83
C SER A 370 18.41 -9.31 19.63
N ALA A 371 17.82 -8.14 19.34
CA ALA A 371 16.55 -7.74 19.95
C ALA A 371 15.39 -8.66 19.54
N GLY A 372 15.32 -9.05 18.26
CA GLY A 372 14.33 -10.02 17.79
C GLY A 372 14.53 -11.43 18.38
N TRP A 373 15.77 -11.89 18.51
CA TRP A 373 16.13 -13.14 19.18
C TRP A 373 15.66 -13.14 20.64
N PHE A 374 15.96 -12.08 21.39
CA PHE A 374 15.51 -11.95 22.78
C PHE A 374 13.98 -11.97 22.86
N TRP A 375 13.32 -11.19 22.00
CA TRP A 375 11.86 -11.12 21.94
C TRP A 375 11.20 -12.49 21.71
N SER A 376 11.75 -13.25 20.76
CA SER A 376 11.24 -14.57 20.38
C SER A 376 11.51 -15.63 21.45
N THR A 377 12.72 -15.69 21.99
CA THR A 377 13.09 -16.68 23.02
C THR A 377 12.33 -16.49 24.32
N ARG A 378 11.93 -15.26 24.64
CA ARG A 378 11.07 -14.94 25.80
C ARG A 378 9.56 -14.98 25.49
N ASN A 379 9.19 -15.42 24.29
CA ASN A 379 7.79 -15.58 23.85
C ASN A 379 6.93 -14.33 24.10
N LEU A 380 7.40 -13.16 23.65
CA LEU A 380 6.73 -11.88 23.95
C LEU A 380 5.54 -11.55 23.04
N ASN A 381 5.43 -12.20 21.88
CA ASN A 381 4.32 -11.96 20.92
C ASN A 381 2.92 -12.13 21.55
N PRO A 382 2.60 -13.20 22.30
CA PRO A 382 1.28 -13.35 22.92
C PRO A 382 0.97 -12.29 23.98
N HIS A 383 1.97 -11.70 24.63
CA HIS A 383 1.77 -10.59 25.56
C HIS A 383 1.46 -9.30 24.81
N ALA A 384 2.14 -9.06 23.68
CA ALA A 384 1.84 -7.94 22.82
C ALA A 384 0.46 -8.05 22.19
N ASP A 385 0.02 -9.25 21.79
CA ASP A 385 -1.34 -9.48 21.27
C ASP A 385 -2.45 -9.17 22.28
N ARG A 386 -2.15 -9.26 23.58
CA ARG A 386 -3.03 -8.86 24.69
C ARG A 386 -2.85 -7.41 25.13
N ASP A 387 -2.01 -6.66 24.40
CA ASP A 387 -1.64 -5.28 24.70
C ASP A 387 -0.97 -5.07 26.07
N ASP A 388 -0.29 -6.09 26.59
CA ASP A 388 0.22 -6.12 27.97
C ASP A 388 1.65 -5.57 28.08
N VAL A 389 1.77 -4.25 28.00
CA VAL A 389 3.07 -3.56 28.11
C VAL A 389 3.74 -3.80 29.47
N VAL A 390 2.97 -3.97 30.54
CA VAL A 390 3.49 -4.16 31.90
C VAL A 390 4.19 -5.51 32.00
N ARG A 391 3.56 -6.58 31.52
CA ARG A 391 4.16 -7.91 31.52
C ARG A 391 5.40 -7.97 30.66
N ILE A 392 5.37 -7.36 29.47
CA ILE A 392 6.54 -7.30 28.57
C ILE A 392 7.71 -6.59 29.27
N THR A 393 7.47 -5.42 29.89
CA THR A 393 8.50 -4.67 30.60
C THR A 393 9.11 -5.47 31.76
N ARG A 394 8.28 -6.18 32.54
CA ARG A 394 8.77 -7.06 33.61
C ARG A 394 9.66 -8.19 33.09
N ILE A 395 9.35 -8.75 31.92
CA ILE A 395 10.17 -9.82 31.33
C ILE A 395 11.52 -9.27 30.81
N ILE A 396 11.53 -8.07 30.22
CA ILE A 396 12.74 -7.45 29.65
C ILE A 396 13.66 -6.93 30.75
N ASN A 397 13.12 -6.18 31.71
CA ASN A 397 13.92 -5.44 32.71
C ASN A 397 13.96 -6.12 34.09
N GLY A 398 13.19 -7.18 34.32
CA GLY A 398 13.05 -7.82 35.64
C GLY A 398 12.17 -7.03 36.64
N GLY A 399 11.55 -5.94 36.19
CA GLY A 399 10.74 -5.03 36.99
C GLY A 399 9.96 -4.03 36.13
N GLU A 400 9.59 -2.87 36.69
CA GLU A 400 8.83 -1.83 35.97
C GLU A 400 9.67 -0.57 35.66
N ASN A 401 11.00 -0.66 35.73
CA ASN A 401 11.84 0.49 35.47
C ASN A 401 11.62 1.00 34.03
N GLY A 402 11.40 2.31 33.92
CA GLY A 402 11.13 2.96 32.64
C GLY A 402 9.74 2.69 32.05
N LEU A 403 8.82 2.04 32.77
CA LEU A 403 7.48 1.70 32.25
C LEU A 403 6.70 2.91 31.71
N ALA A 404 6.80 4.07 32.36
CA ALA A 404 6.15 5.29 31.88
C ALA A 404 6.63 5.72 30.49
N ASP A 405 7.94 5.66 30.25
CA ASP A 405 8.52 6.03 28.95
C ASP A 405 8.21 4.98 27.86
N ARG A 406 8.25 3.69 28.21
CA ARG A 406 7.81 2.60 27.33
C ARG A 406 6.35 2.76 26.91
N ARG A 407 5.47 3.18 27.83
CA ARG A 407 4.06 3.53 27.52
C ARG A 407 3.99 4.72 26.55
N ASN A 408 4.83 5.73 26.71
CA ASN A 408 4.89 6.88 25.79
C ASN A 408 5.34 6.46 24.38
N TYR A 409 6.36 5.61 24.25
CA TYR A 409 6.73 5.05 22.95
C TYR A 409 5.62 4.18 22.35
N LEU A 410 4.98 3.34 23.16
CA LEU A 410 3.88 2.50 22.72
C LEU A 410 2.70 3.33 22.21
N ALA A 411 2.32 4.39 22.93
CA ALA A 411 1.25 5.30 22.51
C ALA A 411 1.58 5.99 21.18
N ARG A 412 2.83 6.44 20.97
CA ARG A 412 3.30 6.99 19.70
C ARG A 412 3.20 5.95 18.58
N ALA A 413 3.70 4.73 18.82
CA ALA A 413 3.68 3.66 17.83
C ALA A 413 2.26 3.22 17.45
N LYS A 414 1.36 3.10 18.42
CA LYS A 414 -0.07 2.82 18.15
C LYS A 414 -0.72 3.89 17.29
N ARG A 415 -0.50 5.18 17.63
CA ARG A 415 -0.98 6.31 16.81
C ARG A 415 -0.45 6.25 15.39
N VAL A 416 0.84 5.94 15.21
CA VAL A 416 1.49 5.81 13.91
C VAL A 416 0.92 4.64 13.09
N PHE A 417 0.53 3.56 13.76
CA PHE A 417 -0.06 2.38 13.11
C PHE A 417 -1.59 2.42 13.00
N GLY A 418 -2.25 3.44 13.56
CA GLY A 418 -3.70 3.62 13.52
C GLY A 418 -4.48 2.56 14.30
N ILE A 419 -3.93 2.09 15.43
CA ILE A 419 -4.54 1.08 16.33
C ILE A 419 -4.75 1.61 17.75
#